data_AF-A0A165BZB9-F1
#
_entry.id   AF-A0A165BZB9-F1
#
_cell.length_a   1.000
_cell.length_b   1.000
_cell.length_c   1.000
_cell.angle_alpha   90.00
_cell.angle_beta   90.00
_cell.angle_gamma   90.00
#
_symmetry.space_group_name_H-M   'P 1'
#
loop_
_entity.id
_entity.type
_entity.pdbx_description
1 polymer ?
#
loop_
_entity_poly.entity_id
_entity_poly.type
_entity_poly.pdbx_seq_one_letter_code
_entity_poly.pdbx_strand_id
1 'polypeptide(L)'
;MIAAPIIALALAGIAAASPTPAATTCADGTIVANSQCCFWANVRDRFKNEIFLNVCQENVHSLVRIAFHDAIGFSLNSEKGGGADGSMIQFGATELNFHANE
;
A
#
# COMPACT_ATOMS: atom_id res chain seq x y z
N MET A 1 19.90 -10.65 -61.86
CA MET A 1 19.33 -11.70 -60.98
C MET A 1 20.44 -12.01 -59.98
N ILE A 2 20.41 -11.69 -58.69
CA ILE A 2 19.33 -11.61 -57.70
C ILE A 2 19.72 -10.44 -56.78
N ALA A 3 18.98 -9.33 -56.86
CA ALA A 3 19.16 -8.19 -55.96
C ALA A 3 18.06 -8.28 -54.88
N ALA A 4 18.49 -8.14 -53.62
CA ALA A 4 17.66 -7.85 -52.45
C ALA A 4 16.59 -8.89 -52.07
N PRO A 5 16.85 -9.65 -50.99
CA PRO A 5 15.84 -9.67 -49.94
C PRO A 5 16.49 -9.66 -48.55
N ILE A 6 17.07 -8.54 -48.12
CA ILE A 6 17.46 -8.37 -46.70
C ILE A 6 17.08 -6.97 -46.18
N ILE A 7 15.97 -6.41 -46.67
CA ILE A 7 15.41 -5.18 -46.10
C ILE A 7 13.89 -5.35 -45.98
N ALA A 8 13.46 -6.27 -45.14
CA ALA A 8 12.04 -6.41 -44.80
C ALA A 8 11.84 -7.10 -43.44
N LEU A 9 12.52 -6.64 -42.38
CA LEU A 9 12.09 -6.99 -41.01
C LEU A 9 12.65 -6.01 -39.95
N ALA A 10 12.17 -4.77 -39.96
CA ALA A 10 12.48 -3.81 -38.90
C ALA A 10 11.26 -3.00 -38.45
N LEU A 11 10.06 -3.58 -38.50
CA LEU A 11 8.83 -2.88 -38.13
C LEU A 11 7.85 -3.75 -37.35
N ALA A 12 8.24 -4.21 -36.16
CA ALA A 12 7.31 -4.74 -35.18
C ALA A 12 7.88 -4.56 -33.77
N GLY A 13 7.52 -3.45 -33.11
CA GLY A 13 7.95 -3.23 -31.74
C GLY A 13 7.77 -1.81 -31.21
N ILE A 14 6.75 -1.04 -31.64
CA ILE A 14 6.30 0.06 -30.80
C ILE A 14 5.46 -0.61 -29.71
N ALA A 15 6.11 -0.99 -28.61
CA ALA A 15 5.37 -1.26 -27.38
C ALA A 15 4.62 0.04 -27.06
N ALA A 16 3.29 0.01 -27.15
CA ALA A 16 2.48 1.10 -26.62
C ALA A 16 2.80 1.16 -25.12
N ALA A 17 3.65 2.11 -24.73
CA ALA A 17 3.82 2.44 -23.33
C ALA A 17 2.43 2.89 -22.87
N SER A 18 1.78 2.07 -22.05
CA SER A 18 0.55 2.48 -21.37
C SER A 18 0.84 3.83 -20.72
N PRO A 19 0.09 4.90 -21.02
CA PRO A 19 0.34 6.18 -20.41
C PRO A 19 0.28 5.98 -18.89
N THR A 20 1.41 6.22 -18.23
CA THR A 20 1.45 6.25 -16.77
C THR A 20 0.41 7.29 -16.35
N PRO A 21 -0.47 6.96 -15.36
CA PRO A 21 -1.39 7.95 -14.83
C PRO A 21 -0.59 9.21 -14.50
N ALA A 22 -1.03 10.35 -15.04
CA ALA A 22 -0.35 11.61 -14.80
C ALA A 22 -0.27 11.83 -13.29
N ALA A 23 0.95 12.03 -12.78
CA ALA A 23 1.15 12.27 -11.37
C ALA A 23 0.34 13.51 -10.95
N THR A 24 -0.31 13.44 -9.79
CA THR A 24 -1.10 14.52 -9.21
C THR A 24 -0.25 15.26 -8.18
N THR A 25 -0.25 16.59 -8.23
CA THR A 25 0.34 17.42 -7.19
C THR A 25 -0.72 17.77 -6.15
N CYS A 26 -0.47 17.44 -4.89
CA CYS A 26 -1.32 17.77 -3.75
C CYS A 26 -1.17 19.25 -3.37
N ALA A 27 -2.06 19.76 -2.50
CA ALA A 27 -2.08 21.18 -2.11
C ALA A 27 -0.81 21.64 -1.37
N ASP A 28 -0.10 20.70 -0.73
CA ASP A 28 1.18 20.92 -0.04
C ASP A 28 2.40 20.79 -0.99
N GLY A 29 2.18 20.49 -2.27
CA GLY A 29 3.22 20.25 -3.26
C GLY A 29 3.70 18.80 -3.37
N THR A 30 3.20 17.88 -2.54
CA THR A 30 3.55 16.44 -2.64
C THR A 30 3.06 15.87 -3.97
N ILE A 31 3.92 15.16 -4.70
CA ILE A 31 3.57 14.48 -5.95
C ILE A 31 3.16 13.04 -5.66
N VAL A 32 1.96 12.65 -6.07
CA VAL A 32 1.39 11.30 -5.85
C VAL A 32 0.87 10.70 -7.17
N ALA A 33 0.77 9.37 -7.23
CA ALA A 33 0.27 8.68 -8.42
C ALA A 33 -1.26 8.81 -8.62
N ASN A 34 -2.00 9.10 -7.55
CA ASN A 34 -3.45 9.25 -7.58
C ASN A 34 -3.88 10.34 -6.58
N SER A 35 -4.85 11.18 -6.95
CA SER A 35 -5.36 12.25 -6.08
C SER A 35 -5.88 11.77 -4.73
N GLN A 36 -6.38 10.53 -4.64
CA GLN A 36 -6.81 9.92 -3.37
C GLN A 36 -5.65 9.73 -2.37
N CYS A 37 -4.40 9.67 -2.85
CA CYS A 37 -3.22 9.54 -2.00
C CYS A 37 -2.86 10.85 -1.27
N CYS A 38 -3.40 12.00 -1.67
CA CYS A 38 -3.06 13.28 -1.04
C CYS A 38 -3.45 13.33 0.45
N PHE A 39 -4.58 12.71 0.83
CA PHE A 39 -4.95 12.58 2.23
C PHE A 39 -3.88 11.80 3.03
N TRP A 40 -3.38 10.70 2.45
CA TRP A 40 -2.41 9.83 3.09
C TRP A 40 -1.02 10.46 3.25
N ALA A 41 -0.65 11.44 2.42
CA ALA A 41 0.58 12.22 2.61
C ALA A 41 0.56 12.97 3.96
N ASN A 42 -0.57 13.59 4.30
CA ASN A 42 -0.75 14.26 5.60
C ASN A 42 -0.75 13.25 6.76
N VAL A 43 -1.40 12.09 6.59
CA VAL A 43 -1.39 11.02 7.60
C VAL A 43 0.04 10.51 7.84
N ARG A 44 0.82 10.25 6.78
CA ARG A 44 2.24 9.87 6.87
C ARG A 44 3.02 10.86 7.71
N ASP A 45 2.92 12.16 7.43
CA ASP A 45 3.71 13.17 8.11
C ASP A 45 3.30 13.32 9.58
N ARG A 46 2.01 13.20 9.88
CA ARG A 46 1.52 13.12 11.26
C ARG A 46 2.09 11.92 12.00
N PHE A 47 2.02 10.72 11.40
CA PHE A 47 2.55 9.51 12.01
C PHE A 47 4.06 9.64 12.26
N LYS A 48 4.82 10.15 11.30
CA LYS A 48 6.27 10.37 11.47
C LYS A 48 6.57 11.35 12.60
N ASN A 49 5.89 12.49 12.67
CA ASN A 49 6.28 13.59 13.55
C ASN A 49 5.66 13.52 14.94
N GLU A 50 4.45 12.97 15.08
CA GLU A 50 3.70 12.96 16.35
C GLU A 50 3.65 11.58 17.01
N ILE A 51 3.61 10.51 16.23
CA ILE A 51 3.44 9.15 16.76
C ILE A 51 4.77 8.41 16.84
N PHE A 52 5.50 8.31 15.73
CA PHE A 52 6.77 7.60 15.66
C PHE A 52 7.96 8.45 16.08
N LEU A 53 7.77 9.77 16.24
CA LEU A 53 8.81 10.73 16.62
C LEU A 53 10.06 10.62 15.73
N ASN A 54 9.84 10.24 14.47
CA ASN A 54 10.84 10.01 13.44
C ASN A 54 11.94 9.01 13.84
N VAL A 55 11.61 8.04 14.71
CA VAL A 55 12.52 6.97 15.17
C VAL A 55 11.87 5.58 15.02
N CYS A 56 12.70 4.56 14.78
CA CYS A 56 12.27 3.16 14.74
C CYS A 56 12.37 2.56 16.14
N GLN A 57 11.29 2.70 16.91
CA GLN A 57 11.19 2.26 18.30
C GLN A 57 9.81 1.64 18.56
N GLU A 58 9.39 1.58 19.83
CA GLU A 58 8.17 0.92 20.29
C GLU A 58 6.95 1.19 19.41
N ASN A 59 6.58 2.45 19.16
CA ASN A 59 5.37 2.76 18.38
C ASN A 59 5.40 2.20 16.94
N VAL A 60 6.58 2.10 16.32
CA VAL A 60 6.73 1.48 14.99
C VAL A 60 6.64 -0.04 15.12
N HIS A 61 7.26 -0.63 16.15
CA HIS A 61 7.17 -2.07 16.41
C HIS A 61 5.73 -2.51 16.70
N SER A 62 5.01 -1.77 17.55
CA SER A 62 3.61 -2.03 17.86
C SER A 62 2.72 -1.85 16.62
N LEU A 63 2.98 -0.87 15.75
CA LEU A 63 2.24 -0.72 14.49
C LEU A 63 2.37 -1.96 13.60
N VAL A 64 3.60 -2.47 13.42
CA VAL A 64 3.85 -3.67 12.60
C VAL A 64 3.14 -4.88 13.19
N ARG A 65 3.16 -5.02 14.53
CA ARG A 65 2.39 -6.05 15.24
C ARG A 65 0.89 -5.90 14.98
N ILE A 66 0.33 -4.72 15.19
CA ILE A 66 -1.11 -4.45 14.98
C ILE A 66 -1.53 -4.83 13.55
N ALA A 67 -0.74 -4.46 12.53
CA ALA A 67 -1.05 -4.79 11.15
C ALA A 67 -1.15 -6.31 10.90
N PHE A 68 -0.27 -7.10 11.51
CA PHE A 68 -0.35 -8.57 11.44
C PHE A 68 -1.58 -9.10 12.18
N HIS A 69 -1.79 -8.66 13.42
CA HIS A 69 -2.84 -9.18 14.29
C HIS A 69 -4.26 -8.83 13.82
N ASP A 70 -4.44 -7.66 13.19
CA ASP A 70 -5.67 -7.30 12.48
C ASP A 70 -5.85 -8.21 11.25
N ALA A 71 -4.85 -8.23 10.35
CA ALA A 71 -4.99 -8.91 9.07
C ALA A 71 -5.13 -10.43 9.16
N ILE A 72 -4.52 -11.08 10.15
CA ILE A 72 -4.51 -12.55 10.27
C ILE A 72 -5.81 -13.11 10.82
N GLY A 73 -6.70 -12.26 11.34
CA GLY A 73 -8.05 -12.59 11.76
C GLY A 73 -8.98 -12.90 10.59
N PHE A 74 -8.61 -13.85 9.73
CA PHE A 74 -9.38 -14.27 8.55
C PHE A 74 -9.22 -15.77 8.29
N SER A 75 -10.32 -16.46 8.01
CA SER A 75 -10.30 -17.90 7.79
C SER A 75 -11.27 -18.34 6.70
N LEU A 76 -10.71 -18.93 5.63
CA LEU A 76 -11.49 -19.56 4.55
C LEU A 76 -12.20 -20.85 5.00
N ASN A 77 -11.66 -21.55 5.99
CA ASN A 77 -12.20 -22.85 6.45
C ASN A 77 -13.37 -22.70 7.41
N SER A 78 -13.45 -21.57 8.11
CA SER A 78 -14.53 -21.30 9.06
C SER A 78 -15.44 -20.15 8.66
N GLU A 79 -15.13 -19.46 7.55
CA GLU A 79 -15.85 -18.28 7.06
C GLU A 79 -15.98 -17.18 8.13
N LYS A 80 -14.96 -17.06 8.99
CA LYS A 80 -14.90 -16.09 10.09
C LYS A 80 -13.79 -15.07 9.86
N GLY A 81 -14.05 -13.87 10.38
CA GLY A 81 -13.11 -12.75 10.35
C GLY A 81 -13.08 -12.04 8.99
N GLY A 82 -12.70 -10.77 8.97
CA GLY A 82 -12.64 -9.94 7.76
C GLY A 82 -11.22 -9.63 7.28
N GLY A 83 -10.19 -10.06 8.02
CA GLY A 83 -8.79 -9.82 7.67
C GLY A 83 -8.38 -8.39 7.98
N ALA A 84 -7.73 -7.71 7.04
CA ALA A 84 -7.23 -6.34 7.22
C ALA A 84 -8.37 -5.31 7.16
N ASP A 85 -9.31 -5.39 8.11
CA ASP A 85 -10.55 -4.62 8.16
C ASP A 85 -10.60 -3.60 9.31
N GLY A 86 -9.55 -3.50 10.13
CA GLY A 86 -9.46 -2.59 11.27
C GLY A 86 -10.27 -3.02 12.48
N SER A 87 -10.77 -4.26 12.51
CA SER A 87 -11.53 -4.83 13.62
C SER A 87 -10.79 -4.78 14.95
N MET A 88 -9.45 -4.92 14.94
CA MET A 88 -8.64 -4.80 16.16
C MET A 88 -8.78 -3.44 16.85
N ILE A 89 -9.02 -2.36 16.09
CA ILE A 89 -9.28 -1.02 16.63
C ILE A 89 -10.77 -0.85 16.95
N GLN A 90 -11.64 -1.20 16.01
CA GLN A 90 -13.10 -1.00 16.13
C GLN A 90 -13.71 -1.82 17.29
N PHE A 91 -13.20 -3.01 17.54
CA PHE A 91 -13.66 -3.95 18.55
C PHE A 91 -12.58 -4.26 19.60
N GLY A 92 -11.71 -3.30 19.90
CA GLY A 92 -10.57 -3.47 20.82
C GLY A 92 -10.94 -3.97 22.22
N ALA A 93 -12.15 -3.67 22.72
CA ALA A 93 -12.65 -4.20 24.00
C ALA A 93 -12.85 -5.73 24.00
N THR A 94 -12.91 -6.36 22.84
CA THR A 94 -12.97 -7.81 22.68
C THR A 94 -11.62 -8.35 22.21
N GLU A 95 -11.07 -7.80 21.14
CA GLU A 95 -9.90 -8.39 20.49
C GLU A 95 -8.61 -8.21 21.26
N LEU A 96 -8.43 -7.12 22.02
CA LEU A 96 -7.24 -6.93 22.85
C LEU A 96 -7.20 -7.87 24.06
N ASN A 97 -8.29 -8.60 24.35
CA ASN A 97 -8.32 -9.62 25.39
C ASN A 97 -7.92 -11.02 24.88
N PHE A 98 -7.61 -11.18 23.59
CA PHE A 98 -7.07 -12.44 23.09
C PHE A 98 -5.62 -12.60 23.51
N HIS A 99 -5.21 -13.82 23.84
CA HIS A 99 -3.88 -14.08 24.40
C HIS A 99 -2.72 -13.62 23.50
N ALA A 100 -2.92 -13.64 22.18
CA ALA A 100 -1.91 -13.17 21.24
C ALA A 100 -1.83 -11.62 21.14
N ASN A 101 -2.85 -10.91 21.61
CA ASN A 101 -3.01 -9.45 21.52
C ASN A 101 -2.63 -8.71 22.80
N GLU A 102 -2.18 -9.43 23.84
CA GLU A 102 -1.70 -8.87 25.12
C GLU A 102 -0.43 -8.01 24.98
#